data_AF-A0A538HYV0-F1
#
_entry.id   AF-A0A538HYV0-F1
#
_cell.length_a   1.000
_cell.length_b   1.000
_cell.length_c   1.000
_cell.angle_alpha   90.00
_cell.angle_beta   90.00
_cell.angle_gamma   90.00
#
_symmetry.space_group_name_H-M   'P 1'
#
loop_
_entity.id
_entity.type
_entity.pdbx_description
1 polymer ?
#
loop_
_entity_poly.entity_id
_entity_poly.type
_entity_poly.pdbx_seq_one_letter_code
_entity_poly.pdbx_strand_id
1 'polypeptide(L)'
;LETLSKTSCTLAWNGDKTQTTAAGRYLSDIASLRAVGGDVIPSFGGWSADQGGTEIADSCKDVNAIAAAYENLITTYDVKRLDMDVEGRSLTRTDGIDRRNKALKIVEDWAAAQGRTLQVSYTVPTTPAGLEPTGIAILQNAIANGTRVDVVNIMTFDYYDKVTTDMGGAAISAAQGLFNQLKTLYPARSDAQIWAMEGTTILPGIDDYPQKSEVTYLSDAQRLYDFAASVGISTLSIWAIQRDNGGCPGSTDSNTCSGIVQNTWDFSHLLEPYTR
;
A
#
# COMPACT_ATOMS: atom_id res chain seq x y z
N LEU A 1 -1.38 -9.22 -4.66
CA LEU A 1 -1.03 -10.07 -5.83
C LEU A 1 0.30 -10.72 -5.55
N GLU A 2 0.41 -12.01 -5.82
CA GLU A 2 1.61 -12.81 -5.57
C GLU A 2 1.91 -13.67 -6.80
N THR A 3 2.99 -14.44 -6.75
CA THR A 3 3.34 -15.40 -7.80
C THR A 3 3.07 -16.84 -7.40
N LEU A 4 2.90 -17.70 -8.40
CA LEU A 4 2.57 -19.12 -8.19
C LEU A 4 3.68 -19.94 -7.49
N SER A 5 4.91 -19.43 -7.48
CA SER A 5 6.06 -20.07 -6.84
C SER A 5 7.25 -19.11 -6.77
N LYS A 6 8.26 -19.50 -5.99
CA LYS A 6 9.54 -18.76 -5.82
C LYS A 6 10.38 -18.59 -7.10
N THR A 7 9.96 -19.16 -8.22
CA THR A 7 10.64 -19.03 -9.52
C THR A 7 9.68 -18.61 -10.64
N SER A 8 8.42 -18.32 -10.31
CA SER A 8 7.38 -17.98 -11.28
C SER A 8 7.36 -16.49 -11.58
N CYS A 9 7.05 -16.14 -12.83
CA CYS A 9 6.71 -14.78 -13.26
C CYS A 9 5.20 -14.58 -13.44
N THR A 10 4.38 -15.58 -13.08
CA THR A 10 2.92 -15.53 -13.25
C THR A 10 2.26 -14.96 -12.01
N LEU A 11 1.54 -13.85 -12.19
CA LEU A 11 0.75 -13.21 -11.13
C LEU A 11 -0.58 -13.94 -10.92
N ALA A 12 -0.95 -14.07 -9.65
CA ALA A 12 -2.24 -14.56 -9.21
C ALA A 12 -2.71 -13.87 -7.93
N TRP A 13 -4.03 -13.82 -7.74
CA TRP A 13 -4.63 -13.37 -6.50
C TRP A 13 -4.30 -14.38 -5.39
N ASN A 14 -3.67 -13.92 -4.31
CA ASN A 14 -3.21 -14.75 -3.18
C ASN A 14 -2.31 -15.95 -3.60
N GLY A 15 -1.62 -15.85 -4.73
CA GLY A 15 -0.79 -16.94 -5.25
C GLY A 15 -1.60 -18.16 -5.75
N ASP A 16 -2.92 -18.07 -5.82
CA ASP A 16 -3.79 -19.18 -6.22
C ASP A 16 -3.70 -19.43 -7.73
N LYS A 17 -3.20 -20.61 -8.12
CA LYS A 17 -3.07 -21.04 -9.52
C LYS A 17 -4.37 -21.02 -10.32
N THR A 18 -5.53 -21.05 -9.67
CA THR A 18 -6.84 -20.96 -10.32
C THR A 18 -7.31 -19.52 -10.53
N GLN A 19 -6.63 -18.55 -9.92
CA GLN A 19 -6.96 -17.13 -9.93
C GLN A 19 -5.80 -16.29 -10.49
N THR A 20 -5.21 -16.73 -11.60
CA THR A 20 -4.23 -15.91 -12.32
C THR A 20 -4.87 -14.60 -12.77
N THR A 21 -4.06 -13.56 -12.99
CA THR A 21 -4.58 -12.27 -13.47
C THR A 21 -5.36 -12.41 -14.78
N ALA A 22 -4.86 -13.25 -15.68
CA ALA A 22 -5.50 -13.61 -16.95
C ALA A 22 -6.83 -14.38 -16.82
N ALA A 23 -7.08 -15.03 -15.67
CA ALA A 23 -8.37 -15.68 -15.40
C ALA A 23 -9.50 -14.67 -15.14
N GLY A 24 -9.18 -13.38 -14.95
CA GLY A 24 -10.17 -12.31 -14.92
C GLY A 24 -11.11 -12.35 -13.70
N ARG A 25 -10.67 -12.91 -12.57
CA ARG A 25 -11.51 -13.17 -11.37
C ARG A 25 -12.35 -11.98 -10.93
N TYR A 26 -11.82 -10.76 -11.00
CA TYR A 26 -12.50 -9.54 -10.51
C TYR A 26 -13.06 -8.63 -11.63
N LEU A 27 -13.07 -9.07 -12.89
CA LEU A 27 -13.53 -8.23 -14.00
C LEU A 27 -14.97 -7.73 -13.83
N SER A 28 -15.90 -8.62 -13.42
CA SER A 28 -17.30 -8.25 -13.17
C SER A 28 -17.46 -7.29 -12.00
N ASP A 29 -16.69 -7.52 -10.94
CA ASP A 29 -16.78 -6.75 -9.69
C ASP A 29 -16.24 -5.34 -9.92
N ILE A 30 -15.11 -5.21 -10.63
CA ILE A 30 -14.52 -3.93 -11.02
C ILE A 30 -15.43 -3.18 -11.99
N ALA A 31 -16.05 -3.86 -12.95
CA ALA A 31 -17.02 -3.23 -13.85
C ALA A 31 -18.24 -2.69 -13.08
N SER A 32 -18.72 -3.42 -12.08
CA SER A 32 -19.83 -2.99 -11.21
C SER A 32 -19.45 -1.77 -10.36
N LEU A 33 -18.23 -1.76 -9.81
CA LEU A 33 -17.72 -0.61 -9.06
C LEU A 33 -17.57 0.64 -9.95
N ARG A 34 -17.06 0.48 -11.17
CA ARG A 34 -16.94 1.57 -12.14
C ARG A 34 -18.29 2.10 -12.60
N ALA A 35 -19.31 1.25 -12.68
CA ALA A 35 -20.67 1.68 -13.01
C ALA A 35 -21.28 2.61 -11.96
N VAL A 36 -20.76 2.61 -10.72
CA VAL A 36 -21.15 3.54 -9.64
C VAL A 36 -20.10 4.64 -9.38
N GLY A 37 -19.13 4.80 -10.28
CA GLY A 37 -18.15 5.90 -10.24
C GLY A 37 -16.87 5.61 -9.46
N GLY A 38 -16.69 4.39 -8.93
CA GLY A 38 -15.45 3.97 -8.27
C GLY A 38 -14.40 3.41 -9.24
N ASP A 39 -13.22 3.08 -8.70
CA ASP A 39 -12.17 2.34 -9.41
C ASP A 39 -11.34 1.53 -8.40
N VAL A 40 -10.34 0.78 -8.87
CA VAL A 40 -9.51 -0.09 -8.02
C VAL A 40 -8.02 0.18 -8.20
N ILE A 41 -7.26 -0.18 -7.16
CA ILE A 41 -5.79 -0.21 -7.16
C ILE A 41 -5.37 -1.64 -6.81
N PRO A 42 -4.91 -2.46 -7.77
CA PRO A 42 -4.35 -3.76 -7.46
C PRO A 42 -3.05 -3.62 -6.68
N SER A 43 -3.00 -4.25 -5.51
CA SER A 43 -1.79 -4.31 -4.68
C SER A 43 -0.99 -5.59 -4.93
N PHE A 44 0.34 -5.50 -4.86
CA PHE A 44 1.32 -6.56 -5.11
C PHE A 44 2.21 -6.74 -3.87
N GLY A 45 2.47 -7.99 -3.49
CA GLY A 45 3.20 -8.27 -2.26
C GLY A 45 2.26 -8.39 -1.07
N GLY A 46 2.53 -7.60 -0.03
CA GLY A 46 1.93 -7.69 1.30
C GLY A 46 2.59 -8.77 2.17
N TRP A 47 2.26 -8.79 3.46
CA TRP A 47 2.83 -9.70 4.45
C TRP A 47 2.80 -11.18 4.01
N SER A 48 1.71 -11.63 3.41
CA SER A 48 1.55 -13.02 2.94
C SER A 48 2.55 -13.41 1.86
N ALA A 49 2.97 -12.47 0.99
CA ALA A 49 3.99 -12.70 -0.02
C ALA A 49 5.36 -13.03 0.60
N ASP A 50 5.54 -12.70 1.87
CA ASP A 50 6.69 -13.08 2.67
C ASP A 50 6.41 -14.16 3.73
N GLN A 51 5.17 -14.63 3.90
CA GLN A 51 4.86 -15.72 4.86
C GLN A 51 4.25 -16.97 4.23
N GLY A 52 4.47 -17.17 2.93
CA GLY A 52 4.06 -18.39 2.23
C GLY A 52 3.87 -18.18 0.73
N GLY A 53 3.48 -16.96 0.36
CA GLY A 53 3.45 -16.47 -1.01
C GLY A 53 4.85 -16.09 -1.52
N THR A 54 4.89 -15.40 -2.66
CA THR A 54 6.12 -14.76 -3.14
C THR A 54 5.80 -13.53 -4.00
N GLU A 55 6.42 -12.40 -3.69
CA GLU A 55 6.36 -11.18 -4.48
C GLU A 55 7.05 -11.38 -5.84
N ILE A 56 6.54 -10.76 -6.91
CA ILE A 56 7.01 -11.05 -8.28
C ILE A 56 8.45 -10.65 -8.52
N ALA A 57 8.89 -9.52 -7.97
CA ALA A 57 10.28 -9.12 -8.03
C ALA A 57 11.15 -9.92 -7.06
N ASP A 58 10.62 -10.85 -6.27
CA ASP A 58 11.42 -11.81 -5.51
C ASP A 58 11.55 -13.16 -6.23
N SER A 59 10.50 -13.60 -6.93
CA SER A 59 10.47 -14.87 -7.66
C SER A 59 11.04 -14.81 -9.08
N CYS A 60 10.69 -13.78 -9.85
CA CYS A 60 10.99 -13.68 -11.28
C CYS A 60 12.30 -12.94 -11.52
N LYS A 61 13.29 -13.58 -12.14
CA LYS A 61 14.62 -12.97 -12.35
C LYS A 61 14.75 -12.14 -13.61
N ASP A 62 13.77 -12.18 -14.51
CA ASP A 62 13.74 -11.40 -15.74
C ASP A 62 12.90 -10.14 -15.59
N VAL A 63 13.55 -8.98 -15.64
CA VAL A 63 12.92 -7.65 -15.53
C VAL A 63 11.84 -7.42 -16.59
N ASN A 64 12.05 -7.86 -17.83
CA ASN A 64 11.06 -7.68 -18.90
C ASN A 64 9.85 -8.58 -18.67
N ALA A 65 10.03 -9.78 -18.11
CA ALA A 65 8.93 -10.65 -17.75
C ALA A 65 8.10 -10.06 -16.58
N ILE A 66 8.74 -9.41 -15.61
CA ILE A 66 8.03 -8.66 -14.56
C ILE A 66 7.23 -7.52 -15.17
N ALA A 67 7.83 -6.70 -16.03
CA ALA A 67 7.16 -5.59 -16.70
C ALA A 67 5.95 -6.07 -17.51
N ALA A 68 6.13 -7.12 -18.32
CA ALA A 68 5.04 -7.72 -19.08
C ALA A 68 3.90 -8.25 -18.18
N ALA A 69 4.21 -8.76 -16.98
CA ALA A 69 3.18 -9.19 -16.03
C ALA A 69 2.37 -8.00 -15.48
N TYR A 70 3.02 -6.87 -15.18
CA TYR A 70 2.36 -5.63 -14.79
C TYR A 70 1.51 -5.04 -15.93
N GLU A 71 2.04 -4.96 -17.15
CA GLU A 71 1.31 -4.51 -18.35
C GLU A 71 0.07 -5.38 -18.63
N ASN A 72 0.20 -6.71 -18.50
CA ASN A 72 -0.91 -7.63 -18.64
C ASN A 72 -2.00 -7.39 -17.60
N LEU A 73 -1.65 -7.12 -16.34
CA LEU A 73 -2.65 -6.76 -15.32
C LEU A 73 -3.32 -5.42 -15.66
N ILE A 74 -2.52 -4.39 -15.99
CA ILE A 74 -3.01 -3.06 -16.36
C ILE A 74 -4.02 -3.14 -17.49
N THR A 75 -3.70 -3.90 -18.54
CA THR A 75 -4.57 -4.06 -19.71
C THR A 75 -5.78 -4.93 -19.44
N THR A 76 -5.62 -6.04 -18.69
CA THR A 76 -6.73 -6.96 -18.36
C THR A 76 -7.81 -6.24 -17.54
N TYR A 77 -7.41 -5.51 -16.51
CA TYR A 77 -8.35 -4.86 -15.59
C TYR A 77 -8.58 -3.38 -15.91
N ASP A 78 -7.91 -2.84 -16.92
CA ASP A 78 -7.91 -1.42 -17.29
C ASP A 78 -7.64 -0.49 -16.09
N VAL A 79 -6.65 -0.82 -15.27
CA VAL A 79 -6.34 -0.02 -14.06
C VAL A 79 -5.37 1.11 -14.36
N LYS A 80 -5.46 2.20 -13.58
CA LYS A 80 -4.64 3.41 -13.74
C LYS A 80 -3.64 3.62 -12.62
N ARG A 81 -3.67 2.78 -11.58
CA ARG A 81 -2.73 2.81 -10.47
C ARG A 81 -2.38 1.40 -10.05
N LEU A 82 -1.11 1.17 -9.73
CA LEU A 82 -0.61 -0.05 -9.11
C LEU A 82 -0.09 0.29 -7.71
N ASP A 83 -0.22 -0.64 -6.77
CA ASP A 83 0.32 -0.50 -5.42
C ASP A 83 1.35 -1.59 -5.12
N MET A 84 2.57 -1.19 -4.80
CA MET A 84 3.66 -2.07 -4.43
C MET A 84 3.70 -2.14 -2.90
N ASP A 85 3.04 -3.15 -2.33
CA ASP A 85 3.04 -3.40 -0.90
C ASP A 85 4.28 -4.24 -0.53
N VAL A 86 5.33 -3.53 -0.10
CA VAL A 86 6.66 -4.11 0.12
C VAL A 86 6.91 -4.24 1.61
N GLU A 87 6.82 -5.47 2.09
CA GLU A 87 6.94 -5.80 3.50
C GLU A 87 8.04 -6.83 3.77
N GLY A 88 8.23 -7.19 5.05
CA GLY A 88 8.99 -8.36 5.46
C GLY A 88 10.38 -8.47 4.82
N ARG A 89 10.66 -9.60 4.15
CA ARG A 89 11.99 -9.83 3.55
C ARG A 89 12.16 -9.06 2.26
N SER A 90 11.08 -8.71 1.57
CA SER A 90 11.11 -7.91 0.35
C SER A 90 11.71 -6.51 0.58
N LEU A 91 11.65 -5.99 1.81
CA LEU A 91 12.27 -4.72 2.22
C LEU A 91 13.81 -4.73 2.20
N THR A 92 14.44 -5.90 2.30
CA THR A 92 15.91 -6.04 2.41
C THR A 92 16.53 -6.80 1.24
N ARG A 93 15.71 -7.31 0.33
CA ARG A 93 16.14 -7.99 -0.89
C ARG A 93 16.51 -7.01 -1.98
N THR A 94 17.75 -6.54 -1.92
CA THR A 94 18.28 -5.52 -2.84
C THR A 94 18.17 -5.90 -4.32
N ASP A 95 18.34 -7.18 -4.67
CA ASP A 95 18.16 -7.67 -6.03
C ASP A 95 16.68 -7.64 -6.47
N GLY A 96 15.75 -7.86 -5.54
CA GLY A 96 14.32 -7.76 -5.80
C GLY A 96 13.84 -6.32 -5.93
N ILE A 97 14.28 -5.43 -5.03
CA ILE A 97 14.01 -3.99 -5.10
C ILE A 97 14.47 -3.41 -6.45
N ASP A 98 15.70 -3.72 -6.87
CA ASP A 98 16.24 -3.24 -8.13
C ASP A 98 15.47 -3.76 -9.35
N ARG A 99 15.11 -5.05 -9.35
CA ARG A 99 14.28 -5.63 -10.43
C ARG A 99 12.89 -5.00 -10.48
N ARG A 100 12.25 -4.77 -9.33
CA ARG A 100 10.92 -4.13 -9.23
C ARG A 100 10.94 -2.75 -9.86
N ASN A 101 11.88 -1.90 -9.44
CA ASN A 101 11.96 -0.52 -9.90
C ASN A 101 12.31 -0.44 -11.38
N LYS A 102 13.24 -1.26 -11.88
CA LYS A 102 13.55 -1.35 -13.32
C LYS A 102 12.33 -1.79 -14.15
N ALA A 103 11.58 -2.78 -13.66
CA ALA A 103 10.37 -3.23 -14.33
C ALA A 103 9.31 -2.12 -14.36
N LEU A 104 9.08 -1.44 -13.23
CA LEU A 104 8.14 -0.32 -13.17
C LEU A 104 8.54 0.82 -14.10
N LYS A 105 9.83 1.12 -14.26
CA LYS A 105 10.29 2.11 -15.24
C LYS A 105 9.90 1.75 -16.67
N ILE A 106 10.05 0.48 -17.04
CA ILE A 106 9.62 -0.02 -18.35
C ILE A 106 8.10 0.16 -18.52
N VAL A 107 7.32 -0.19 -17.50
CA VAL A 107 5.85 -0.07 -17.53
C VAL A 107 5.41 1.40 -17.60
N GLU A 108 6.09 2.31 -16.92
CA GLU A 108 5.82 3.75 -17.01
C GLU A 108 6.05 4.29 -18.43
N ASP A 109 7.17 3.91 -19.06
CA ASP A 109 7.49 4.30 -20.43
C ASP A 109 6.50 3.70 -21.43
N TRP A 110 6.16 2.42 -21.25
CA TRP A 110 5.13 1.75 -22.04
C TRP A 110 3.79 2.46 -21.91
N ALA A 111 3.34 2.76 -20.68
CA ALA A 111 2.07 3.43 -20.44
C ALA A 111 2.03 4.80 -21.12
N ALA A 112 3.11 5.59 -21.00
CA ALA A 112 3.24 6.88 -21.67
C ALA A 112 3.17 6.74 -23.20
N ALA A 113 3.87 5.76 -23.78
CA ALA A 113 3.86 5.50 -25.22
C ALA A 113 2.47 5.06 -25.74
N GLN A 114 1.67 4.40 -24.88
CA GLN A 114 0.29 4.02 -25.18
C GLN A 114 -0.74 5.13 -24.89
N GLY A 115 -0.31 6.31 -24.42
CA GLY A 115 -1.22 7.38 -24.01
C GLY A 115 -2.04 7.05 -22.77
N ARG A 116 -1.57 6.11 -21.94
CA ARG A 116 -2.20 5.72 -20.67
C ARG A 116 -1.65 6.57 -19.52
N THR A 117 -2.55 7.03 -18.66
CA THR A 117 -2.17 7.52 -17.33
C THR A 117 -1.93 6.34 -16.41
N LEU A 118 -0.76 6.31 -15.76
CA LEU A 118 -0.39 5.30 -14.78
C LEU A 118 0.21 5.98 -13.55
N GLN A 119 -0.22 5.56 -12.36
CA GLN A 119 0.39 5.91 -11.09
C GLN A 119 0.97 4.69 -10.39
N VAL A 120 2.11 4.86 -9.73
CA VAL A 120 2.75 3.82 -8.91
C VAL A 120 2.78 4.27 -7.45
N SER A 121 2.10 3.50 -6.60
CA SER A 121 2.12 3.61 -5.14
C SER A 121 3.10 2.59 -4.56
N TYR A 122 3.77 2.97 -3.47
CA TYR A 122 4.48 2.03 -2.60
C TYR A 122 3.81 2.05 -1.23
N THR A 123 3.22 0.94 -0.84
CA THR A 123 2.77 0.71 0.54
C THR A 123 3.92 0.08 1.32
N VAL A 124 4.32 0.71 2.42
CA VAL A 124 5.54 0.34 3.17
C VAL A 124 5.34 0.51 4.68
N PRO A 125 5.94 -0.38 5.51
CA PRO A 125 5.96 -0.21 6.96
C PRO A 125 6.66 1.08 7.38
N THR A 126 6.26 1.61 8.53
CA THR A 126 6.77 2.88 9.05
C THR A 126 6.96 2.83 10.56
N THR A 127 7.60 3.86 11.09
CA THR A 127 7.67 4.15 12.53
C THR A 127 6.95 5.47 12.81
N PRO A 128 6.71 5.85 14.08
CA PRO A 128 6.23 7.20 14.39
C PRO A 128 7.16 8.33 13.92
N ALA A 129 8.40 8.02 13.49
CA ALA A 129 9.36 8.97 12.94
C ALA A 129 9.44 8.95 11.39
N GLY A 130 8.57 8.21 10.71
CA GLY A 130 8.61 7.97 9.26
C GLY A 130 9.28 6.63 8.91
N LEU A 131 9.71 6.50 7.65
CA LEU A 131 10.25 5.25 7.12
C LEU A 131 11.57 4.87 7.79
N GLU A 132 11.74 3.57 8.03
CA GLU A 132 13.04 3.00 8.34
C GLU A 132 14.00 3.06 7.13
N PRO A 133 15.33 2.89 7.34
CA PRO A 133 16.30 2.91 6.25
C PRO A 133 15.99 1.94 5.11
N THR A 134 15.35 0.81 5.39
CA THR A 134 14.92 -0.19 4.39
C THR A 134 13.84 0.34 3.47
N GLY A 135 12.83 1.03 4.01
CA GLY A 135 11.81 1.71 3.21
C GLY A 135 12.40 2.84 2.36
N ILE A 136 13.32 3.62 2.93
CA ILE A 136 14.04 4.68 2.20
C ILE A 136 14.89 4.11 1.05
N ALA A 137 15.52 2.95 1.25
CA ALA A 137 16.35 2.32 0.22
C ALA A 137 15.55 1.94 -1.05
N ILE A 138 14.26 1.61 -0.91
CA ILE A 138 13.37 1.35 -2.05
C ILE A 138 13.21 2.61 -2.91
N LEU A 139 12.93 3.75 -2.26
CA LEU A 139 12.73 5.02 -2.93
C LEU A 139 14.03 5.54 -3.56
N GLN A 140 15.17 5.39 -2.87
CA GLN A 140 16.48 5.74 -3.41
C GLN A 140 16.82 4.91 -4.66
N ASN A 141 16.52 3.60 -4.64
CA ASN A 141 16.72 2.75 -5.80
C ASN A 141 15.77 3.12 -6.96
N ALA A 142 14.52 3.50 -6.68
CA ALA A 142 13.58 3.99 -7.69
C ALA A 142 14.13 5.25 -8.38
N ILE A 143 14.60 6.22 -7.61
CA ILE A 143 15.26 7.43 -8.12
C ILE A 143 16.48 7.08 -8.99
N ALA A 144 17.34 6.16 -8.52
CA ALA A 144 18.54 5.75 -9.26
C ALA A 144 18.21 5.06 -10.59
N ASN A 145 17.08 4.35 -10.68
CA ASN A 145 16.59 3.71 -11.90
C ASN A 145 15.71 4.64 -12.76
N GLY A 146 15.45 5.88 -12.31
CA GLY A 146 14.58 6.84 -12.99
C GLY A 146 13.10 6.47 -12.95
N THR A 147 12.71 5.54 -12.09
CA THR A 147 11.32 5.11 -11.85
C THR A 147 10.59 6.21 -11.10
N ARG A 148 9.39 6.59 -11.55
CA ARG A 148 8.57 7.57 -10.84
C ARG A 148 7.93 6.89 -9.62
N VAL A 149 7.87 7.64 -8.53
CA VAL A 149 7.05 7.28 -7.36
C VAL A 149 5.97 8.33 -7.26
N ASP A 150 4.72 7.91 -7.42
CA ASP A 150 3.56 8.81 -7.40
C ASP A 150 2.99 8.93 -5.98
N VAL A 151 2.92 7.81 -5.25
CA VAL A 151 2.46 7.78 -3.85
C VAL A 151 3.40 6.92 -3.00
N VAL A 152 3.74 7.41 -1.80
CA VAL A 152 4.38 6.65 -0.72
C VAL A 152 3.35 6.54 0.40
N ASN A 153 2.76 5.37 0.51
CA ASN A 153 1.67 5.05 1.42
C ASN A 153 2.22 4.34 2.66
N ILE A 154 2.26 5.00 3.80
CA ILE A 154 2.80 4.40 5.02
C ILE A 154 1.75 3.65 5.81
N MET A 155 2.11 2.46 6.31
CA MET A 155 1.28 1.69 7.23
C MET A 155 1.53 2.16 8.66
N THR A 156 0.58 2.90 9.24
CA THR A 156 0.70 3.54 10.56
C THR A 156 0.04 2.70 11.65
N PHE A 157 0.52 1.47 11.79
CA PHE A 157 0.11 0.46 12.76
C PHE A 157 1.24 -0.57 12.87
N ASP A 158 1.18 -1.49 13.83
CA ASP A 158 2.20 -2.51 14.05
C ASP A 158 3.60 -1.87 14.25
N TYR A 159 3.69 -0.85 15.09
CA TYR A 159 4.95 -0.15 15.35
C TYR A 159 5.92 -0.99 16.18
N TYR A 160 5.41 -1.86 17.06
CA TYR A 160 6.20 -2.76 17.92
C TYR A 160 7.24 -2.06 18.81
N ASP A 161 7.14 -0.74 18.97
CA ASP A 161 8.09 0.10 19.70
C ASP A 161 7.91 0.03 21.23
N LYS A 162 6.84 -0.65 21.67
CA LYS A 162 6.46 -0.91 23.08
C LYS A 162 6.07 0.34 23.87
N VAL A 163 5.94 1.49 23.22
CA VAL A 163 5.66 2.78 23.87
C VAL A 163 4.47 3.49 23.25
N THR A 164 4.15 3.21 22.00
CA THR A 164 3.03 3.81 21.30
C THR A 164 1.69 3.33 21.87
N THR A 165 0.86 4.32 22.19
CA THR A 165 -0.50 4.16 22.73
C THR A 165 -1.47 5.19 22.13
N ASP A 166 -0.96 6.35 21.69
CA ASP A 166 -1.71 7.35 20.92
C ASP A 166 -1.53 7.08 19.41
N MET A 167 -2.39 6.24 18.82
CA MET A 167 -2.26 5.83 17.42
C MET A 167 -2.43 6.98 16.42
N GLY A 168 -3.38 7.89 16.65
CA GLY A 168 -3.57 9.03 15.73
C GLY A 168 -2.43 10.05 15.82
N GLY A 169 -1.87 10.27 17.01
CA GLY A 169 -0.66 11.08 17.18
C GLY A 169 0.56 10.45 16.51
N ALA A 170 0.73 9.14 16.66
CA ALA A 170 1.79 8.39 16.00
C ALA A 170 1.66 8.41 14.46
N ALA A 171 0.45 8.25 13.92
CA ALA A 171 0.21 8.33 12.48
C ALA A 171 0.54 9.72 11.90
N ILE A 172 0.12 10.80 12.57
CA ILE A 172 0.46 12.18 12.17
C ILE A 172 1.98 12.40 12.24
N SER A 173 2.63 11.91 13.30
CA SER A 173 4.10 12.03 13.44
C SER A 173 4.84 11.27 12.34
N ALA A 174 4.36 10.08 11.99
CA ALA A 174 4.92 9.26 10.92
C ALA A 174 4.81 9.97 9.55
N ALA A 175 3.65 10.58 9.25
CA ALA A 175 3.46 11.38 8.04
C ALA A 175 4.41 12.60 8.01
N GLN A 176 4.56 13.32 9.12
CA GLN A 176 5.54 14.43 9.20
C GLN A 176 6.99 13.96 9.05
N GLY A 177 7.33 12.77 9.56
CA GLY A 177 8.62 12.13 9.35
C GLY A 177 8.86 11.82 7.88
N LEU A 178 7.88 11.19 7.24
CA LEU A 178 7.89 10.88 5.81
C LEU A 178 8.05 12.15 4.97
N PHE A 179 7.34 13.23 5.28
CA PHE A 179 7.43 14.51 4.58
C PHE A 179 8.88 15.03 4.53
N ASN A 180 9.57 15.01 5.66
CA ASN A 180 10.97 15.44 5.74
C ASN A 180 11.91 14.54 4.93
N GLN A 181 11.66 13.22 4.95
CA GLN A 181 12.41 12.25 4.16
C GLN A 181 12.19 12.46 2.66
N LEU A 182 10.93 12.64 2.23
CA LEU A 182 10.58 12.91 0.84
C LEU A 182 11.13 14.26 0.35
N LYS A 183 11.15 15.30 1.19
CA LYS A 183 11.82 16.56 0.84
C LYS A 183 13.32 16.38 0.56
N THR A 184 13.97 15.49 1.30
CA THR A 184 15.38 15.18 1.10
C THR A 184 15.59 14.40 -0.21
N LEU A 185 14.69 13.47 -0.53
CA LEU A 185 14.75 12.64 -1.74
C LEU A 185 14.34 13.42 -3.01
N TYR A 186 13.41 14.37 -2.89
CA TYR A 186 12.84 15.15 -4.00
C TYR A 186 12.96 16.66 -3.76
N PRO A 187 14.18 17.23 -3.67
CA PRO A 187 14.40 18.61 -3.25
C PRO A 187 13.85 19.68 -4.20
N ALA A 188 13.49 19.29 -5.42
CA ALA A 188 12.88 20.19 -6.42
C ALA A 188 11.36 20.32 -6.29
N ARG A 189 10.71 19.48 -5.47
CA ARG A 189 9.25 19.53 -5.25
C ARG A 189 8.92 20.53 -4.15
N SER A 190 7.82 21.26 -4.35
CA SER A 190 7.23 22.11 -3.30
C SER A 190 6.63 21.27 -2.18
N ASP A 191 6.43 21.87 -1.01
CA ASP A 191 5.81 21.19 0.14
C ASP A 191 4.44 20.58 -0.20
N ALA A 192 3.60 21.30 -0.96
CA ALA A 192 2.31 20.79 -1.42
C ALA A 192 2.44 19.56 -2.33
N GLN A 193 3.48 19.52 -3.18
CA GLN A 193 3.77 18.37 -4.03
C GLN A 193 4.33 17.19 -3.23
N ILE A 194 5.02 17.43 -2.12
CA ILE A 194 5.51 16.37 -1.22
C ILE A 194 4.34 15.77 -0.44
N TRP A 195 3.46 16.59 0.16
CA TRP A 195 2.25 16.09 0.81
C TRP A 195 1.36 15.32 -0.16
N ALA A 196 1.21 15.79 -1.39
CA ALA A 196 0.46 15.08 -2.43
C ALA A 196 1.14 13.77 -2.91
N MET A 197 2.38 13.48 -2.50
CA MET A 197 2.99 12.17 -2.69
C MET A 197 2.71 11.22 -1.52
N GLU A 198 2.16 11.67 -0.41
CA GLU A 198 1.92 10.80 0.74
C GLU A 198 0.57 10.10 0.65
N GLY A 199 0.55 8.87 1.17
CA GLY A 199 -0.65 8.17 1.59
C GLY A 199 -0.48 7.64 3.01
N THR A 200 -1.59 7.31 3.67
CA THR A 200 -1.56 6.67 4.98
C THR A 200 -2.59 5.55 5.06
N THR A 201 -2.15 4.35 5.43
CA THR A 201 -3.01 3.20 5.76
C THR A 201 -3.04 3.02 7.26
N ILE A 202 -4.23 3.06 7.85
CA ILE A 202 -4.44 2.69 9.26
C ILE A 202 -5.01 1.27 9.37
N LEU A 203 -4.83 0.64 10.52
CA LEU A 203 -5.48 -0.63 10.85
C LEU A 203 -6.60 -0.35 11.86
N PRO A 204 -7.89 -0.51 11.51
CA PRO A 204 -8.99 -0.27 12.44
C PRO A 204 -8.94 -1.17 13.69
N GLY A 205 -9.04 -0.59 14.88
CA GLY A 205 -9.05 -1.33 16.14
C GLY A 205 -7.70 -1.92 16.54
N ILE A 206 -7.73 -3.12 17.15
CA ILE A 206 -6.57 -3.77 17.77
C ILE A 206 -5.69 -4.37 16.68
N ASP A 207 -4.43 -3.97 16.68
CA ASP A 207 -3.42 -4.45 15.74
C ASP A 207 -2.79 -5.79 16.18
N ASP A 208 -1.69 -6.19 15.57
CA ASP A 208 -1.04 -7.48 15.85
C ASP A 208 -0.02 -7.44 17.01
N TYR A 209 0.21 -6.25 17.60
CA TYR A 209 1.12 -6.10 18.72
C TYR A 209 0.66 -6.91 19.95
N PRO A 210 1.46 -7.86 20.47
CA PRO A 210 1.00 -8.82 21.48
C PRO A 210 0.46 -8.21 22.79
N GLN A 211 0.87 -6.99 23.15
CA GLN A 211 0.40 -6.33 24.37
C GLN A 211 -0.94 -5.59 24.18
N LYS A 212 -1.45 -5.48 22.95
CA LYS A 212 -2.69 -4.77 22.60
C LYS A 212 -2.72 -3.30 23.06
N SER A 213 -1.56 -2.66 23.11
CA SER A 213 -1.46 -1.22 23.42
C SER A 213 -1.69 -0.35 22.19
N GLU A 214 -1.48 -0.90 21.01
CA GLU A 214 -1.69 -0.23 19.73
C GLU A 214 -3.12 -0.55 19.25
N VAL A 215 -4.03 0.40 19.50
CA VAL A 215 -5.45 0.27 19.17
C VAL A 215 -5.91 1.55 18.50
N THR A 216 -6.27 1.46 17.23
CA THR A 216 -6.78 2.61 16.46
C THR A 216 -8.28 2.74 16.67
N TYR A 217 -8.72 3.84 17.27
CA TYR A 217 -10.13 4.18 17.43
C TYR A 217 -10.59 5.19 16.36
N LEU A 218 -11.91 5.39 16.26
CA LEU A 218 -12.49 6.38 15.34
C LEU A 218 -11.98 7.81 15.60
N SER A 219 -11.70 8.16 16.85
CA SER A 219 -11.09 9.46 17.20
C SER A 219 -9.69 9.63 16.61
N ASP A 220 -8.95 8.54 16.45
CA ASP A 220 -7.60 8.55 15.86
C ASP A 220 -7.70 8.75 14.35
N ALA A 221 -8.62 8.01 13.71
CA ALA A 221 -8.93 8.16 12.30
C ALA A 221 -9.43 9.58 11.97
N GLN A 222 -10.27 10.19 12.82
CA GLN A 222 -10.73 11.57 12.62
C GLN A 222 -9.58 12.57 12.69
N ARG A 223 -8.69 12.45 13.68
CA ARG A 223 -7.52 13.34 13.77
C ARG A 223 -6.61 13.22 12.55
N LEU A 224 -6.38 12.00 12.08
CA LEU A 224 -5.60 11.76 10.87
C LEU A 224 -6.29 12.34 9.63
N TYR A 225 -7.60 12.15 9.49
CA TYR A 225 -8.41 12.74 8.42
C TYR A 225 -8.25 14.26 8.38
N ASP A 226 -8.43 14.93 9.52
CA ASP A 226 -8.37 16.40 9.61
C ASP A 226 -6.96 16.90 9.25
N PHE A 227 -5.92 16.23 9.74
CA PHE A 227 -4.53 16.53 9.41
C PHE A 227 -4.25 16.34 7.92
N ALA A 228 -4.57 15.16 7.37
CA ALA A 228 -4.39 14.82 5.96
C ALA A 228 -5.09 15.83 5.05
N ALA A 229 -6.33 16.22 5.39
CA ALA A 229 -7.09 17.22 4.68
C ALA A 229 -6.42 18.60 4.75
N SER A 230 -5.83 18.98 5.89
CA SER A 230 -5.17 20.28 6.06
C SER A 230 -3.90 20.45 5.23
N VAL A 231 -3.15 19.37 4.99
CA VAL A 231 -1.86 19.41 4.28
C VAL A 231 -1.92 18.89 2.84
N GLY A 232 -2.99 18.15 2.48
CA GLY A 232 -3.21 17.65 1.13
C GLY A 232 -2.56 16.30 0.84
N ILE A 233 -2.64 15.35 1.79
CA ILE A 233 -2.24 13.94 1.57
C ILE A 233 -3.07 13.32 0.45
N SER A 234 -2.48 12.51 -0.42
CA SER A 234 -3.18 11.99 -1.61
C SER A 234 -4.22 10.92 -1.29
N THR A 235 -3.96 10.03 -0.32
CA THR A 235 -4.82 8.86 -0.10
C THR A 235 -4.82 8.46 1.37
N LEU A 236 -6.01 8.21 1.91
CA LEU A 236 -6.20 7.52 3.18
C LEU A 236 -6.84 6.17 2.90
N SER A 237 -6.40 5.12 3.59
CA SER A 237 -6.95 3.78 3.43
C SER A 237 -6.93 2.99 4.74
N ILE A 238 -7.58 1.82 4.74
CA ILE A 238 -7.66 0.94 5.91
C ILE A 238 -7.21 -0.49 5.58
N TRP A 239 -6.50 -1.12 6.52
CA TRP A 239 -6.29 -2.57 6.55
C TRP A 239 -7.21 -3.22 7.60
N ALA A 240 -8.30 -3.84 7.23
CA ALA A 240 -8.88 -3.95 5.90
C ALA A 240 -10.39 -3.73 5.99
N ILE A 241 -11.06 -3.56 4.85
CA ILE A 241 -12.51 -3.34 4.80
C ILE A 241 -13.27 -4.44 5.57
N GLN A 242 -12.85 -5.71 5.47
CA GLN A 242 -13.47 -6.83 6.19
C GLN A 242 -13.36 -6.71 7.71
N ARG A 243 -12.39 -5.92 8.22
CA ARG A 243 -12.19 -5.67 9.65
C ARG A 243 -13.09 -4.57 10.20
N ASP A 244 -13.73 -3.76 9.36
CA ASP A 244 -14.48 -2.58 9.79
C ASP A 244 -15.88 -2.92 10.37
N ASN A 245 -15.88 -3.67 11.47
CA ASN A 245 -17.06 -4.01 12.24
C ASN A 245 -16.71 -4.46 13.67
N GLY A 246 -17.65 -4.27 14.60
CA GLY A 246 -17.49 -4.58 16.02
C GLY A 246 -17.84 -6.02 16.42
N GLY A 247 -17.74 -6.99 15.50
CA GLY A 247 -18.18 -8.36 15.73
C GLY A 247 -17.33 -9.20 16.70
N CYS A 248 -16.15 -8.72 17.11
CA CYS A 248 -15.22 -9.48 17.97
C CYS A 248 -14.45 -8.65 19.02
N PRO A 249 -15.11 -7.95 19.95
CA PRO A 249 -14.40 -7.17 20.96
C PRO A 249 -13.34 -7.98 21.73
N GLY A 250 -12.11 -7.47 21.78
CA GLY A 250 -10.96 -8.08 22.47
C GLY A 250 -10.10 -9.03 21.63
N SER A 251 -10.56 -9.41 20.43
CA SER A 251 -9.74 -10.18 19.47
C SER A 251 -8.61 -9.32 18.91
N THR A 252 -7.39 -9.84 18.97
CA THR A 252 -6.19 -9.23 18.36
C THR A 252 -6.11 -9.65 16.90
N ASP A 253 -5.75 -8.72 16.02
CA ASP A 253 -5.46 -8.97 14.60
C ASP A 253 -6.41 -9.94 13.89
N SER A 254 -7.73 -9.72 14.06
CA SER A 254 -8.72 -10.52 13.34
C SER A 254 -8.84 -10.01 11.91
N ASN A 255 -8.83 -10.92 10.93
CA ASN A 255 -9.09 -10.60 9.52
C ASN A 255 -10.56 -10.24 9.21
N THR A 256 -11.46 -10.36 10.20
CA THR A 256 -12.92 -10.29 9.98
C THR A 256 -13.64 -9.26 10.83
N CYS A 257 -12.93 -8.56 11.72
CA CYS A 257 -13.47 -7.55 12.63
C CYS A 257 -12.31 -6.84 13.33
N SER A 258 -12.57 -5.65 13.88
CA SER A 258 -11.51 -4.74 14.34
C SER A 258 -10.99 -5.05 15.74
N GLY A 259 -11.67 -5.90 16.50
CA GLY A 259 -11.33 -6.15 17.90
C GLY A 259 -11.86 -5.09 18.88
N ILE A 260 -12.52 -4.03 18.40
CA ILE A 260 -13.13 -2.99 19.25
C ILE A 260 -14.65 -2.97 19.13
N VAL A 261 -15.31 -2.26 20.05
CA VAL A 261 -16.75 -1.99 19.94
C VAL A 261 -16.95 -0.83 18.97
N GLN A 262 -17.64 -1.10 17.86
CA GLN A 262 -18.03 -0.15 16.82
C GLN A 262 -19.22 -0.70 16.03
N ASN A 263 -19.90 0.13 15.24
CA ASN A 263 -20.82 -0.37 14.23
C ASN A 263 -20.05 -0.85 13.00
N THR A 264 -20.74 -1.62 12.15
CA THR A 264 -20.24 -1.98 10.83
C THR A 264 -20.06 -0.71 9.99
N TRP A 265 -18.89 -0.59 9.35
CA TRP A 265 -18.50 0.49 8.44
C TRP A 265 -18.20 1.87 9.08
N ASP A 266 -18.05 1.96 10.41
CA ASP A 266 -17.79 3.26 11.05
C ASP A 266 -16.49 3.92 10.55
N PHE A 267 -15.39 3.17 10.34
CA PHE A 267 -14.15 3.76 9.81
C PHE A 267 -14.30 4.13 8.33
N SER A 268 -14.98 3.29 7.55
CA SER A 268 -15.25 3.52 6.13
C SER A 268 -16.08 4.79 5.94
N HIS A 269 -17.16 4.98 6.70
CA HIS A 269 -17.99 6.18 6.64
C HIS A 269 -17.27 7.43 7.12
N LEU A 270 -16.33 7.31 8.06
CA LEU A 270 -15.51 8.43 8.50
C LEU A 270 -14.57 8.89 7.39
N LEU A 271 -13.96 7.96 6.64
CA LEU A 271 -12.98 8.26 5.60
C LEU A 271 -13.60 8.50 4.21
N GLU A 272 -14.81 8.01 3.93
CA GLU A 272 -15.52 8.14 2.65
C GLU A 272 -15.57 9.58 2.09
N PRO A 273 -15.76 10.65 2.89
CA PRO A 273 -15.73 12.02 2.39
C PRO A 273 -14.34 12.49 1.93
N TYR A 274 -13.27 11.73 2.21
CA TYR A 274 -11.90 12.08 1.83
C TYR A 274 -11.69 11.86 0.33
N THR A 275 -11.97 12.90 -0.46
CA THR A 275 -11.69 12.91 -1.89
C THR A 275 -10.59 13.93 -2.20
N ARG A 276 -9.49 13.49 -2.81
CA ARG A 276 -8.34 14.32 -3.21
C ARG A 276 -7.86 13.97 -4.61
#